data_AF-A0A958TWC5-F1
#
_entry.id   AF-A0A958TWC5-F1
#
_cell.length_a   1.000
_cell.length_b   1.000
_cell.length_c   1.000
_cell.angle_alpha   90.00
_cell.angle_beta   90.00
_cell.angle_gamma   90.00
#
_symmetry.space_group_name_H-M   'P 1'
#
loop_
_entity.id
_entity.type
_entity.pdbx_description
1 polymer ?
#
loop_
_entity_poly.entity_id
_entity_poly.type
_entity_poly.pdbx_seq_one_letter_code
_entity_poly.pdbx_strand_id
1 'polypeptide(L)'
;MSFSEFRKKKWVRFISNKYVLILILFITWMIFFDTNSYLIHSELDNDINALEENAEFYQKEINQDKSFIKKMEDSNEMEKFAREKYYLKKENEDIYIIEHEDSIKKEEKR
;
A
#
# COMPACT_ATOMS: atom_id res chain seq x y z
N MET A 1 49.08 -19.28 -15.29
CA MET A 1 49.24 -18.18 -16.27
C MET A 1 49.87 -16.99 -15.57
N SER A 2 50.99 -16.46 -16.09
CA SER A 2 51.79 -15.44 -15.40
C SER A 2 51.15 -14.05 -15.46
N PHE A 3 51.11 -13.36 -14.32
CA PHE A 3 50.66 -11.96 -14.18
C PHE A 3 51.40 -10.97 -15.12
N SER A 4 52.58 -11.36 -15.60
CA SER A 4 53.40 -10.57 -16.54
C SER A 4 52.84 -10.55 -17.97
N GLU A 5 52.07 -11.57 -18.38
CA GLU A 5 51.50 -11.63 -19.73
C GLU A 5 50.27 -10.75 -19.89
N PHE A 6 49.49 -10.58 -18.81
CA PHE A 6 48.33 -9.68 -18.80
C PHE A 6 48.73 -8.21 -19.02
N ARG A 7 49.86 -7.76 -18.44
CA ARG A 7 50.34 -6.38 -18.57
C ARG A 7 50.78 -5.96 -19.98
N LYS A 8 51.01 -6.92 -20.90
CA LYS A 8 51.43 -6.63 -22.29
C LYS A 8 50.27 -6.33 -23.25
N LYS A 9 49.01 -6.58 -22.84
CA LYS A 9 47.84 -6.31 -23.69
C LYS A 9 47.57 -4.80 -23.78
N LYS A 10 47.30 -4.29 -24.99
CA LYS A 10 47.05 -2.86 -25.25
C LYS A 10 45.97 -2.25 -24.34
N TRP A 11 44.95 -3.01 -23.98
CA TRP A 11 43.86 -2.55 -23.11
C TRP A 11 44.29 -2.30 -21.66
N VAL A 12 45.28 -3.04 -21.13
CA VAL A 12 45.80 -2.82 -19.78
C VAL A 12 46.58 -1.50 -19.70
N ARG A 13 47.27 -1.12 -20.77
CA ARG A 13 47.95 0.20 -20.86
C ARG A 13 46.94 1.36 -20.94
N PHE A 14 45.78 1.14 -21.55
CA PHE A 14 44.68 2.12 -21.59
C PHE A 14 44.02 2.28 -20.21
N ILE A 15 43.70 1.18 -19.52
CA ILE A 15 43.12 1.19 -18.18
C ILE A 15 44.09 1.72 -17.13
N SER A 16 45.39 1.48 -17.29
CA SER A 16 46.42 1.96 -16.36
C SER A 16 46.68 3.48 -16.45
N ASN A 17 45.98 4.21 -17.33
CA ASN A 17 46.07 5.67 -17.39
C ASN A 17 45.33 6.29 -16.19
N LYS A 18 45.99 7.18 -15.44
CA LYS A 18 45.41 7.88 -14.28
C LYS A 18 44.06 8.54 -14.59
N TYR A 19 43.89 9.10 -15.79
CA TYR A 19 42.65 9.75 -16.20
C TYR A 19 41.51 8.75 -16.38
N VAL A 20 41.81 7.56 -16.92
CA VAL A 20 40.83 6.48 -17.10
C VAL A 20 40.43 5.88 -15.75
N LEU A 21 41.37 5.71 -14.82
CA LEU A 21 41.07 5.24 -13.47
C LEU A 21 40.19 6.23 -12.70
N ILE A 22 40.50 7.53 -12.75
CA ILE A 22 39.68 8.57 -12.10
C ILE A 22 38.28 8.63 -12.74
N LEU A 23 38.19 8.51 -14.07
CA LEU A 23 36.92 8.50 -14.78
C LEU A 23 36.07 7.26 -14.42
N ILE A 24 36.68 6.08 -14.35
CA ILE A 24 35.98 4.85 -13.92
C ILE A 24 35.48 5.01 -12.48
N LEU A 25 36.32 5.51 -11.57
CA LEU A 25 35.94 5.73 -10.18
C LEU A 25 34.80 6.75 -10.09
N PHE A 26 34.84 7.82 -10.87
CA PHE A 26 33.78 8.83 -10.96
C PHE A 26 32.47 8.26 -11.52
N ILE A 27 32.53 7.43 -12.56
CA ILE A 27 31.35 6.77 -13.14
C ILE A 27 30.76 5.76 -12.15
N THR A 28 31.60 4.94 -11.51
CA THR A 28 31.15 4.03 -10.45
C THR A 28 30.54 4.80 -9.30
N TRP A 29 31.11 5.95 -8.91
CA TRP A 29 30.52 6.80 -7.89
C TRP A 29 29.14 7.32 -8.31
N MET A 30 29.02 7.86 -9.53
CA MET A 30 27.75 8.33 -10.09
C MET A 30 26.68 7.24 -10.21
N ILE A 31 27.06 5.98 -10.45
CA ILE A 31 26.09 4.89 -10.59
C ILE A 31 25.63 4.34 -9.24
N PHE A 32 26.55 4.23 -8.27
CA PHE A 32 26.28 3.51 -7.01
C PHE A 32 25.96 4.42 -5.81
N PHE A 33 26.56 5.60 -5.70
CA PHE A 33 26.32 6.48 -4.54
C PHE A 33 25.67 7.81 -4.89
N ASP A 34 25.48 8.13 -6.17
CA ASP A 34 24.68 9.30 -6.55
C ASP A 34 23.18 9.01 -6.40
N THR A 35 22.42 10.08 -6.19
CA THR A 35 20.97 10.14 -5.99
C THR A 35 20.12 9.53 -7.11
N ASN A 36 20.73 9.11 -8.22
CA ASN A 36 20.07 8.43 -9.32
C ASN A 36 20.26 6.89 -9.26
N SER A 37 20.44 6.38 -8.04
CA SER A 37 20.52 4.96 -7.75
C SER A 37 19.24 4.23 -8.18
N TYR A 38 19.41 3.05 -8.79
CA TYR A 38 18.32 2.14 -9.13
C TYR A 38 17.43 1.80 -7.92
N LEU A 39 17.99 1.84 -6.69
CA LEU A 39 17.23 1.60 -5.47
C LEU A 39 16.18 2.68 -5.21
N ILE A 40 16.50 3.94 -5.50
CA ILE A 40 15.59 5.08 -5.28
C ILE A 40 14.41 4.99 -6.25
N HIS A 41 14.67 4.63 -7.51
CA HIS A 41 13.60 4.41 -8.49
C HIS A 41 12.69 3.25 -8.08
N SER A 42 13.26 2.14 -7.59
CA SER A 42 12.45 1.03 -7.11
C SER A 42 11.60 1.37 -5.88
N GLU A 43 12.12 2.19 -4.96
CA GLU A 43 11.35 2.68 -3.80
C GLU A 43 10.21 3.60 -4.26
N LEU A 44 10.49 4.52 -5.16
CA LEU A 44 9.49 5.43 -5.72
C LEU A 44 8.40 4.69 -6.50
N ASP A 45 8.76 3.67 -7.28
CA ASP A 45 7.78 2.82 -7.99
C ASP A 45 6.85 2.09 -7.00
N ASN A 46 7.40 1.62 -5.88
CA ASN A 46 6.58 1.00 -4.83
C ASN A 46 5.64 2.02 -4.18
N ASP A 47 6.11 3.24 -3.92
CA ASP A 47 5.28 4.32 -3.38
C ASP A 47 4.17 4.70 -4.35
N ILE A 48 4.46 4.75 -5.65
CA ILE A 48 3.45 4.99 -6.69
C ILE A 48 2.38 3.90 -6.66
N ASN A 49 2.79 2.62 -6.67
CA ASN A 49 1.84 1.50 -6.62
C ASN A 49 0.98 1.54 -5.36
N ALA A 50 1.57 1.84 -4.20
CA ALA A 50 0.82 1.97 -2.95
C ALA A 50 -0.17 3.13 -2.98
N LEU A 51 0.20 4.27 -3.58
CA LEU A 51 -0.69 5.41 -3.75
C LEU A 51 -1.85 5.10 -4.71
N GLU A 52 -1.58 4.39 -5.81
CA GLU A 52 -2.61 3.95 -6.75
C GLU A 52 -3.59 2.98 -6.09
N GLU A 53 -3.11 1.98 -5.36
CA GLU A 53 -3.97 1.03 -4.62
C GLU A 53 -4.85 1.75 -3.60
N ASN A 54 -4.30 2.70 -2.85
CA ASN A 54 -5.07 3.52 -1.92
C ASN A 54 -6.13 4.35 -2.64
N ALA A 55 -5.78 4.97 -3.78
CA ALA A 55 -6.72 5.75 -4.57
C ALA A 55 -7.89 4.88 -5.08
N GLU A 56 -7.60 3.68 -5.59
CA GLU A 56 -8.61 2.72 -6.02
C GLU A 56 -9.51 2.27 -4.87
N PHE A 57 -8.93 1.97 -3.71
CA PHE A 57 -9.65 1.59 -2.51
C PHE A 57 -10.65 2.68 -2.09
N TYR A 58 -10.19 3.93 -1.94
CA TYR A 58 -11.06 5.03 -1.54
C TYR A 58 -12.10 5.36 -2.60
N GLN A 59 -11.75 5.24 -3.89
CA GLN A 59 -12.72 5.46 -4.96
C GLN A 59 -13.86 4.43 -4.91
N LYS A 60 -13.56 3.19 -4.56
CA LYS A 60 -14.55 2.13 -4.36
C LYS A 60 -15.43 2.40 -3.13
N GLU A 61 -14.84 2.74 -1.98
CA GLU A 61 -15.59 3.11 -0.76
C GLU A 61 -16.53 4.29 -1.03
N ILE A 62 -16.04 5.35 -1.68
CA ILE A 62 -16.86 6.51 -2.05
C ILE A 62 -18.06 6.10 -2.92
N ASN A 63 -17.87 5.17 -3.85
CA ASN A 63 -18.97 4.69 -4.70
C ASN A 63 -19.99 3.86 -3.90
N GLN A 64 -19.52 3.05 -2.95
CA GLN A 64 -20.38 2.30 -2.04
C GLN A 64 -21.18 3.25 -1.13
N ASP A 65 -20.51 4.24 -0.52
CA ASP A 65 -21.13 5.24 0.33
C ASP A 65 -22.16 6.09 -0.43
N LYS A 66 -21.84 6.53 -1.65
CA LYS A 66 -22.81 7.23 -2.50
C LYS A 66 -24.04 6.37 -2.76
N SER A 67 -23.85 5.08 -3.03
CA SER A 67 -24.98 4.16 -3.23
C SER A 67 -25.79 3.96 -1.95
N PHE A 68 -25.15 3.95 -0.79
CA PHE A 68 -25.78 3.83 0.51
C PHE A 68 -26.58 5.09 0.85
N ILE A 69 -25.99 6.28 0.71
CA ILE A 69 -26.66 7.57 0.92
C ILE A 69 -27.91 7.66 0.04
N LYS A 70 -27.78 7.28 -1.25
CA LYS A 70 -28.93 7.29 -2.17
C LYS A 70 -30.05 6.34 -1.73
N LYS A 71 -29.73 5.18 -1.15
CA LYS A 71 -30.75 4.29 -0.58
C LYS A 71 -31.42 4.91 0.64
N MET A 72 -30.64 5.61 1.47
CA MET A 72 -31.13 6.27 2.68
C MET A 72 -31.93 7.55 2.43
N GLU A 73 -31.96 8.07 1.19
CA GLU A 73 -32.90 9.13 0.80
C GLU A 73 -34.37 8.66 0.92
N ASP A 74 -34.63 7.36 0.78
CA ASP A 74 -35.96 6.79 1.05
C ASP A 74 -36.18 6.66 2.56
N SER A 75 -37.23 7.33 3.05
CA SER A 75 -37.67 7.27 4.45
C SER A 75 -37.89 5.85 4.97
N ASN A 76 -38.35 4.92 4.12
CA ASN A 76 -38.60 3.54 4.53
C ASN A 76 -37.29 2.77 4.76
N GLU A 77 -36.32 2.94 3.86
CA GLU A 77 -35.00 2.31 3.98
C GLU A 77 -34.22 2.89 5.17
N MET A 78 -34.36 4.21 5.42
CA MET A 78 -33.81 4.86 6.60
C MET A 78 -34.44 4.33 7.89
N GLU A 79 -35.78 4.22 7.97
CA GLU A 79 -36.46 3.67 9.15
C GLU A 79 -36.06 2.21 9.39
N LYS A 80 -35.96 1.41 8.32
CA LYS A 80 -35.49 0.03 8.40
C LYS A 80 -34.07 -0.06 8.95
N PHE A 81 -33.14 0.73 8.42
CA PHE A 81 -31.76 0.76 8.90
C PHE A 81 -31.66 1.20 10.36
N ALA A 82 -32.39 2.24 10.76
CA ALA A 82 -32.48 2.70 12.14
C ALA A 82 -32.98 1.61 13.10
N ARG A 83 -33.97 0.82 12.68
CA ARG A 83 -34.54 -0.27 13.48
C ARG A 83 -33.63 -1.50 13.54
N GLU A 84 -33.04 -1.91 12.42
CA GLU A 84 -32.18 -3.11 12.37
C GLU A 84 -30.82 -2.88 13.01
N LYS A 85 -30.22 -1.70 12.81
CA LYS A 85 -28.85 -1.42 13.27
C LYS A 85 -28.79 -0.84 14.67
N TYR A 86 -29.74 0.03 15.00
CA TYR A 86 -29.74 0.81 16.24
C TYR A 86 -30.94 0.51 17.14
N TYR A 87 -31.85 -0.38 16.74
CA TYR A 87 -33.03 -0.76 17.53
C TYR A 87 -33.86 0.46 17.97
N LEU A 88 -33.94 1.49 17.11
CA LEU A 88 -34.75 2.67 17.40
C LEU A 88 -36.24 2.33 17.37
N LYS A 89 -37.01 2.90 18.30
CA LYS A 89 -38.47 2.72 18.44
C LYS A 89 -39.21 4.04 18.43
N LYS A 90 -40.50 4.00 18.06
CA LYS A 90 -41.42 5.12 18.25
C LYS A 90 -41.90 5.15 19.71
N GLU A 91 -42.38 6.30 20.20
CA GLU A 91 -42.80 6.48 21.60
C GLU A 91 -43.88 5.47 22.03
N ASN A 92 -44.76 5.08 21.11
CA ASN A 92 -45.88 4.16 21.35
C ASN A 92 -45.56 2.70 20.95
N GLU A 93 -44.28 2.33 20.88
CA GLU A 93 -43.84 1.01 20.44
C GLU A 93 -42.91 0.36 21.48
N ASP A 94 -43.06 -0.96 21.66
CA ASP A 94 -42.21 -1.77 22.52
C ASP A 94 -41.41 -2.78 21.68
N ILE A 95 -40.08 -2.77 21.84
CA ILE A 95 -39.16 -3.69 21.17
C ILE A 95 -38.81 -4.82 22.13
N TYR A 96 -39.01 -6.05 21.67
CA TYR A 96 -38.56 -7.26 22.37
C TYR A 96 -37.34 -7.83 21.65
N ILE A 97 -36.19 -7.85 22.32
CA ILE A 97 -34.98 -8.53 21.82
C ILE A 97 -35.04 -9.97 22.31
N ILE A 98 -35.17 -10.93 21.38
CA ILE A 98 -35.23 -12.35 21.70
C ILE A 98 -33.83 -12.92 21.49
N GLU A 99 -33.17 -13.27 22.60
CA GLU A 99 -31.88 -13.96 22.58
C GLU A 99 -32.10 -15.43 22.90
N HIS A 100 -31.62 -16.32 22.02
CA HIS A 100 -31.63 -17.76 22.28
C HIS A 100 -30.36 -18.17 23.02
N GLU A 101 -30.46 -19.09 23.98
CA GLU A 101 -29.32 -19.55 24.79
C GLU A 101 -28.14 -20.04 23.93
N ASP A 102 -28.43 -20.60 22.75
CA ASP A 102 -27.42 -21.06 21.78
C ASP A 102 -26.65 -19.93 21.10
N SER A 103 -27.16 -18.70 21.14
CA SER A 103 -26.59 -17.51 20.49
C SER A 103 -25.77 -16.64 21.46
N ILE A 104 -25.82 -16.93 22.77
CA ILE A 104 -25.10 -16.19 23.80
C ILE A 104 -23.67 -16.71 23.87
N LYS A 105 -22.67 -15.83 23.68
CA LYS A 105 -21.28 -16.16 24.01
C LYS A 105 -21.20 -16.42 25.51
N LYS A 106 -21.01 -17.67 25.92
CA LYS A 106 -20.73 -18.01 27.32
C LYS A 106 -19.49 -17.25 27.78
N GLU A 107 -19.66 -16.32 28.70
CA GLU A 107 -18.53 -15.73 29.40
C GLU A 107 -17.81 -16.83 30.17
N GLU A 108 -16.58 -17.13 29.76
CA GLU A 108 -15.68 -17.98 30.55
C GLU A 108 -15.39 -17.27 31.88
N LYS A 109 -16.08 -17.68 32.94
CA LYS A 109 -15.70 -17.34 34.31
C LYS A 109 -14.30 -17.89 34.56
N ARG A 110 -13.31 -17.01 34.61
CA ARG A 110 -11.97 -17.27 35.16
C ARG A 110 -12.03 -17.75 36.61
#